data_AF-A0A8J5CDD3-F1
#
_entry.id   AF-A0A8J5CDD3-F1
#
_cell.length_a   1.000
_cell.length_b   1.000
_cell.length_c   1.000
_cell.angle_alpha   90.00
_cell.angle_beta   90.00
_cell.angle_gamma   90.00
#
_symmetry.space_group_name_H-M   'P 1'
#
loop_
_entity.id
_entity.type
_entity.pdbx_description
1 polymer ?
#
loop_
_entity_poly.entity_id
_entity_poly.type
_entity_poly.pdbx_seq_one_letter_code
_entity_poly.pdbx_strand_id
1 'polypeptide(L)'
;MAEAGSAVVRVPLARMAVVTVCLPLGAFLTCIYLSLRHNFDLSTATHCGVPNYLPSISSAIGEFVPQRYIWRFAIAIHSAPRFLMASMYYNFMNRNAAKVLCCLNVVENVGLISLSFVSSKENYDIHKVSFITFMVCSELYMVLTCLLLKDNTQN
;
A
#
# COMPACT_ATOMS: atom_id res chain seq x y z
N MET A 1 -28.57 -21.75 14.91
CA MET A 1 -28.17 -22.18 13.56
C MET A 1 -28.21 -20.95 12.68
N ALA A 2 -27.07 -20.29 12.49
CA ALA A 2 -26.99 -19.11 11.62
C ALA A 2 -26.96 -19.58 10.16
N GLU A 3 -27.89 -19.08 9.35
CA GLU A 3 -27.91 -19.32 7.91
C GLU A 3 -26.59 -18.86 7.29
N ALA A 4 -25.79 -19.83 6.84
CA ALA A 4 -24.64 -19.55 5.99
C ALA A 4 -25.19 -19.11 4.63
N GLY A 5 -25.31 -17.79 4.43
CA GLY A 5 -25.56 -17.21 3.11
C GLY A 5 -24.62 -17.86 2.09
N SER A 6 -25.19 -18.34 0.98
CA SER A 6 -24.48 -19.14 -0.03
C SER A 6 -23.27 -18.36 -0.57
N ALA A 7 -22.09 -18.66 -0.04
CA ALA A 7 -20.84 -18.06 -0.48
C ALA A 7 -20.53 -18.57 -1.90
N VAL A 8 -20.69 -17.69 -2.90
CA VAL A 8 -20.53 -18.01 -4.32
C VAL A 8 -19.08 -18.38 -4.68
N VAL A 9 -18.08 -17.86 -3.95
CA VAL A 9 -16.66 -18.17 -4.16
C VAL A 9 -15.94 -18.28 -2.82
N ARG A 10 -15.13 -19.34 -2.64
CA ARG A 10 -14.24 -19.52 -1.49
C ARG A 10 -12.78 -19.43 -1.95
N VAL A 11 -12.10 -18.35 -1.59
CA VAL A 11 -10.66 -18.16 -1.87
C VAL A 11 -9.88 -18.27 -0.57
N PRO A 12 -8.79 -19.06 -0.50
CA PRO A 12 -7.93 -19.08 0.67
C PRO A 12 -7.31 -17.69 0.92
N LEU A 13 -7.44 -17.19 2.15
CA LEU A 13 -6.91 -15.87 2.56
C LEU A 13 -5.42 -15.72 2.21
N ALA A 14 -4.64 -16.77 2.41
CA ALA A 14 -3.21 -16.79 2.07
C ALA A 14 -2.95 -16.53 0.58
N ARG A 15 -3.75 -17.10 -0.33
CA ARG A 15 -3.62 -16.86 -1.78
C ARG A 15 -4.00 -15.43 -2.13
N MET A 16 -5.08 -14.92 -1.55
CA MET A 16 -5.48 -13.52 -1.73
C MET A 16 -4.38 -12.56 -1.26
N ALA A 17 -3.77 -12.82 -0.10
CA ALA A 17 -2.67 -12.02 0.44
C ALA A 17 -1.44 -12.03 -0.49
N VAL A 18 -1.01 -13.21 -0.96
CA VAL A 18 0.13 -13.33 -1.88
C VAL A 18 -0.12 -12.54 -3.17
N VAL A 19 -1.26 -12.75 -3.82
CA VAL A 19 -1.61 -12.01 -5.05
C VAL A 19 -1.63 -10.51 -4.80
N THR A 20 -2.25 -10.09 -3.69
CA THR A 20 -2.36 -8.68 -3.30
C THR A 20 -0.99 -8.05 -3.15
N VAL A 21 -0.02 -8.71 -2.50
CA VAL A 21 1.33 -8.16 -2.26
C VAL A 21 2.23 -8.24 -3.49
N CYS A 22 2.11 -9.29 -4.31
CA CYS A 22 2.91 -9.44 -5.53
C CYS A 22 2.62 -8.36 -6.57
N LEU A 23 1.40 -7.83 -6.59
CA LEU A 23 0.93 -6.88 -7.60
C LEU A 23 1.67 -5.51 -7.55
N PRO A 24 1.71 -4.77 -6.43
CA PRO A 24 2.50 -3.55 -6.33
C PRO A 24 4.01 -3.83 -6.39
N LEU A 25 4.49 -5.00 -5.91
CA LEU A 25 5.89 -5.37 -6.03
C LEU A 25 6.32 -5.50 -7.51
N GLY A 26 5.54 -6.23 -8.32
CA GLY A 26 5.80 -6.37 -9.75
C GLY A 26 5.74 -5.03 -10.48
N ALA A 27 4.75 -4.20 -10.15
CA ALA A 27 4.65 -2.84 -10.69
C ALA A 27 5.87 -1.98 -10.32
N PHE A 28 6.32 -2.02 -9.07
CA PHE A 28 7.49 -1.28 -8.60
C PHE A 28 8.76 -1.68 -9.34
N LEU A 29 9.04 -2.99 -9.44
CA LEU A 29 10.20 -3.50 -10.18
C LEU A 29 10.16 -3.11 -11.66
N THR A 30 8.98 -3.14 -12.27
CA THR A 30 8.78 -2.69 -13.65
C THR A 30 9.05 -1.19 -13.79
N CYS A 31 8.58 -0.38 -12.85
CA CYS A 31 8.81 1.07 -12.83
C CYS A 31 10.30 1.40 -12.69
N ILE A 32 11.03 0.71 -11.80
CA ILE A 32 12.49 0.85 -11.68
C ILE A 32 13.17 0.48 -13.00
N TYR A 33 12.84 -0.69 -13.55
CA TYR A 33 13.45 -1.17 -14.80
C TYR A 33 13.27 -0.15 -15.94
N LEU A 34 12.04 0.33 -16.15
CA LEU A 34 11.75 1.31 -17.18
C LEU A 34 12.45 2.65 -16.92
N SER A 35 12.52 3.09 -15.65
CA SER A 35 13.22 4.33 -15.27
C SER A 35 14.72 4.23 -15.58
N LEU A 36 15.37 3.12 -15.24
CA LEU A 36 16.79 2.90 -15.52
C LEU A 36 17.08 2.73 -17.02
N ARG A 37 16.15 2.15 -17.79
CA ARG A 37 16.35 1.91 -19.23
C ARG A 37 16.05 3.11 -20.11
N HIS A 38 15.03 3.88 -19.78
CA HIS A 38 14.51 4.95 -20.64
C HIS A 38 14.68 6.35 -20.05
N ASN A 39 14.89 6.48 -18.75
CA ASN A 39 14.93 7.76 -18.05
C ASN A 39 16.11 7.86 -17.07
N PHE A 40 17.25 7.19 -17.34
CA PHE A 40 18.35 7.06 -16.38
C PHE A 40 18.75 8.40 -15.76
N ASP A 41 19.19 9.36 -16.59
CA ASP A 41 19.72 10.65 -16.12
C ASP A 41 18.72 11.46 -15.29
N LEU A 42 17.46 11.51 -15.74
CA LEU A 42 16.40 12.24 -15.02
C LEU A 42 15.98 11.52 -13.75
N SER A 43 15.92 10.19 -13.79
CA SER A 43 15.46 9.38 -12.66
C SER A 43 16.48 9.31 -11.53
N THR A 44 17.77 9.45 -11.84
CA THR A 44 18.88 9.48 -10.88
C THR A 44 19.37 10.90 -10.55
N ALA A 45 18.76 11.93 -11.15
CA ALA A 45 19.10 13.31 -10.88
C ALA A 45 18.91 13.66 -9.40
N THR A 46 19.92 14.29 -8.81
CA THR A 46 19.85 14.81 -7.44
C THR A 46 19.94 16.33 -7.46
N HIS A 47 19.27 16.97 -6.50
CA HIS A 47 19.32 18.43 -6.35
C HIS A 47 20.75 18.95 -6.14
N CYS A 48 21.63 18.13 -5.54
CA CYS A 48 23.02 18.49 -5.27
C CYS A 48 23.98 18.12 -6.42
N GLY A 49 23.50 17.52 -7.52
CA GLY A 49 24.35 17.09 -8.63
C GLY A 49 25.28 15.90 -8.29
N VAL A 50 25.02 15.19 -7.19
CA VAL A 50 25.77 13.99 -6.81
C VAL A 50 25.22 12.80 -7.60
N PRO A 51 26.08 11.98 -8.22
CA PRO A 51 25.64 10.84 -9.00
C PRO A 51 24.91 9.83 -8.11
N ASN A 52 23.75 9.38 -8.57
CA ASN A 52 23.01 8.28 -7.97
C ASN A 52 22.84 7.16 -9.01
N TYR A 53 22.82 5.91 -8.55
CA TYR A 53 22.72 4.75 -9.45
C TYR A 53 21.30 4.20 -9.55
N LEU A 54 20.44 4.56 -8.59
CA LEU A 54 19.04 4.15 -8.55
C LEU A 54 18.14 5.38 -8.40
N PRO A 55 16.96 5.36 -9.04
CA PRO A 55 15.99 6.40 -8.82
C PRO A 55 15.45 6.35 -7.39
N SER A 56 15.02 7.52 -6.90
CA SER A 56 14.18 7.54 -5.70
C SER A 56 12.86 6.81 -5.97
N ILE A 57 12.25 6.24 -4.92
CA ILE A 57 10.97 5.51 -5.04
C ILE A 57 9.91 6.40 -5.70
N SER A 58 9.72 7.63 -5.20
CA SER A 58 8.72 8.56 -5.73
C SER A 58 8.99 8.97 -7.18
N SER A 59 10.26 9.10 -7.59
CA SER A 59 10.60 9.37 -9.00
C SER A 59 10.25 8.18 -9.89
N ALA A 60 10.66 6.97 -9.50
CA ALA A 60 10.42 5.76 -10.28
C ALA A 60 8.93 5.49 -10.52
N ILE A 61 8.09 5.66 -9.49
CA ILE A 61 6.66 5.31 -9.55
C ILE A 61 5.74 6.47 -9.92
N GLY A 62 6.21 7.72 -9.89
CA GLY A 62 5.33 8.89 -10.00
C GLY A 62 5.71 9.89 -11.08
N GLU A 63 6.97 9.89 -11.53
CA GLU A 63 7.49 10.95 -12.38
C GLU A 63 7.33 10.67 -13.88
N PHE A 64 7.53 9.43 -14.30
CA PHE A 64 7.62 9.06 -15.72
C PHE A 64 6.36 8.34 -16.23
N VAL A 65 6.17 8.38 -17.55
CA VAL A 65 5.12 7.65 -18.27
C VAL A 65 5.81 6.60 -19.15
N PRO A 66 5.40 5.33 -19.14
CA PRO A 66 4.15 4.77 -18.57
C PRO A 66 4.20 4.37 -17.08
N GLN A 67 5.35 4.50 -16.41
CA GLN A 67 5.61 4.01 -15.05
C GLN A 67 4.51 4.43 -14.05
N ARG A 68 4.13 5.72 -14.04
CA ARG A 68 3.09 6.22 -13.14
C ARG A 68 1.73 5.54 -13.31
N TYR A 69 1.37 5.16 -14.54
CA TYR A 69 0.09 4.51 -14.80
C TYR A 69 0.14 3.04 -14.39
N ILE A 70 1.28 2.37 -14.60
CA ILE A 70 1.52 1.01 -14.11
C ILE A 70 1.38 0.98 -12.58
N TRP A 71 2.02 1.92 -11.89
CA TRP A 71 1.94 2.02 -10.43
C TRP A 71 0.52 2.33 -9.94
N ARG A 72 -0.14 3.37 -10.49
CA ARG A 72 -1.50 3.76 -10.09
C ARG A 72 -2.51 2.65 -10.33
N PHE A 73 -2.42 1.95 -11.46
CA PHE A 73 -3.27 0.79 -11.75
C PHE A 73 -3.05 -0.32 -10.72
N ALA A 74 -1.79 -0.60 -10.39
CA ALA A 74 -1.44 -1.58 -9.40
C ALA A 74 -2.01 -1.25 -8.02
N ILE A 75 -1.85 0.00 -7.56
CA ILE A 75 -2.39 0.47 -6.27
C ILE A 75 -3.92 0.47 -6.26
N ALA A 76 -4.58 0.84 -7.36
CA ALA A 76 -6.03 0.80 -7.46
C ALA A 76 -6.58 -0.62 -7.24
N ILE A 77 -6.03 -1.62 -7.94
CA ILE A 77 -6.44 -3.03 -7.77
C ILE A 77 -6.09 -3.54 -6.38
N HIS A 78 -4.90 -3.21 -5.89
CA HIS A 78 -4.40 -3.60 -4.57
C HIS A 78 -5.26 -3.04 -3.42
N SER A 79 -5.89 -1.88 -3.61
CA SER A 79 -6.66 -1.21 -2.55
C SER A 79 -7.89 -2.00 -2.08
N ALA A 80 -8.63 -2.64 -3.01
CA ALA A 80 -9.88 -3.32 -2.67
C ALA A 80 -9.68 -4.51 -1.70
N PRO A 81 -8.72 -5.43 -1.92
CA PRO A 81 -8.40 -6.46 -0.93
C PRO A 81 -7.97 -5.91 0.43
N ARG A 82 -7.33 -4.74 0.49
CA ARG A 82 -6.91 -4.14 1.77
C ARG A 82 -8.08 -3.59 2.57
N PHE A 83 -9.02 -2.90 1.91
CA PHE A 83 -10.26 -2.49 2.58
C PHE A 83 -11.09 -3.69 3.02
N LEU A 84 -11.09 -4.79 2.26
CA LEU A 84 -11.71 -6.04 2.68
C LEU A 84 -11.06 -6.59 3.97
N MET A 85 -9.72 -6.55 4.08
CA MET A 85 -9.02 -6.98 5.30
C MET A 85 -9.45 -6.16 6.54
N ALA A 86 -9.65 -4.84 6.41
CA ALA A 86 -10.15 -4.02 7.51
C ALA A 86 -11.53 -4.49 8.01
N SER A 87 -12.44 -4.80 7.07
CA SER A 87 -13.76 -5.35 7.39
C SER A 87 -13.66 -6.73 8.04
N MET A 88 -12.79 -7.61 7.55
CA MET A 88 -12.58 -8.93 8.14
C MET A 88 -12.09 -8.84 9.59
N TYR A 89 -11.11 -7.98 9.89
CA TYR A 89 -10.62 -7.80 11.25
C TYR A 89 -11.66 -7.20 12.19
N TYR A 90 -12.47 -6.26 11.72
CA TYR A 90 -13.57 -5.70 12.50
C TYR A 90 -14.59 -6.76 12.92
N ASN A 91 -14.94 -7.68 12.01
CA ASN A 91 -15.88 -8.76 12.30
C ASN A 91 -15.27 -9.90 13.12
N PHE A 92 -13.98 -10.19 12.93
CA PHE A 92 -13.29 -11.27 13.63
C PHE A 92 -13.01 -10.94 15.10
N MET A 93 -12.74 -9.68 15.43
CA MET A 93 -12.34 -9.26 16.77
C MET A 93 -13.42 -8.40 17.45
N ASN A 94 -14.07 -8.94 18.48
CA ASN A 94 -15.09 -8.22 19.26
C ASN A 94 -14.47 -7.38 20.39
N ARG A 95 -13.54 -6.48 20.04
CA ARG A 95 -12.81 -5.62 21.00
C ARG A 95 -12.69 -4.20 20.47
N ASN A 96 -12.61 -3.20 21.36
CA ASN A 96 -12.36 -1.80 20.96
C ASN A 96 -11.09 -1.64 20.12
N ALA A 97 -10.09 -2.48 20.33
CA ALA A 97 -8.87 -2.52 19.54
C ALA A 97 -9.11 -2.83 18.05
N ALA A 98 -10.15 -3.60 17.71
CA ALA A 98 -10.52 -3.88 16.32
C ALA A 98 -11.01 -2.63 15.57
N LYS A 99 -11.69 -1.73 16.29
CA LYS A 99 -12.12 -0.42 15.75
C LYS A 99 -10.92 0.45 15.42
N VAL A 100 -9.97 0.54 16.36
CA VAL A 100 -8.71 1.29 16.17
C VAL A 100 -7.93 0.72 14.99
N LEU A 101 -7.82 -0.61 14.91
CA LEU A 101 -7.12 -1.29 13.83
C LEU A 101 -7.77 -1.05 12.46
N CYS A 102 -9.10 -1.12 12.38
CA CYS A 102 -9.86 -0.80 11.18
C CYS A 102 -9.63 0.67 10.76
N CYS A 103 -9.71 1.62 11.70
CA CYS A 103 -9.43 3.03 11.42
C CYS A 103 -8.00 3.24 10.89
N LEU A 104 -7.00 2.67 11.55
CA LEU A 104 -5.61 2.75 11.09
C LEU A 104 -5.44 2.16 9.69
N ASN A 105 -6.07 1.01 9.42
CA ASN A 105 -6.04 0.38 8.10
C ASN A 105 -6.70 1.26 7.03
N VAL A 106 -7.85 1.87 7.31
CA VAL A 106 -8.52 2.76 6.35
C VAL A 106 -7.65 3.99 6.09
N VAL A 107 -7.08 4.60 7.12
CA VAL A 107 -6.24 5.80 7.00
C VAL A 107 -4.92 5.52 6.27
N GLU A 108 -4.24 4.40 6.54
CA GLU A 108 -3.04 4.02 5.76
C GLU A 108 -3.37 3.83 4.27
N ASN A 109 -4.53 3.25 3.94
CA ASN A 109 -4.91 2.96 2.55
C ASN A 109 -5.26 4.24 1.81
N VAL A 110 -6.01 5.15 2.45
CA VAL A 110 -6.28 6.48 1.90
C VAL A 110 -4.97 7.26 1.73
N GLY A 111 -4.03 7.16 2.68
CA GLY A 111 -2.69 7.73 2.58
C GLY A 111 -1.91 7.17 1.38
N LEU A 112 -1.89 5.84 1.20
CA LEU A 112 -1.19 5.18 0.09
C LEU A 112 -1.78 5.53 -1.28
N ILE A 113 -3.11 5.59 -1.38
CA ILE A 113 -3.80 6.01 -2.61
C ILE A 113 -3.47 7.48 -2.90
N SER A 114 -3.64 8.37 -1.92
CA SER A 114 -3.32 9.80 -2.08
C SER A 114 -1.86 10.01 -2.51
N LEU A 115 -0.93 9.32 -1.86
CA LEU A 115 0.50 9.33 -2.18
C LEU A 115 0.78 8.87 -3.63
N SER A 116 0.02 7.90 -4.13
CA SER A 116 0.21 7.33 -5.47
C SER A 116 -0.43 8.17 -6.58
N PHE A 117 -1.50 8.89 -6.27
CA PHE A 117 -2.25 9.70 -7.24
C PHE A 117 -1.83 11.17 -7.25
N VAL A 118 -1.30 11.70 -6.14
CA VAL A 118 -0.78 13.08 -6.06
C VAL A 118 0.74 13.05 -6.17
N SER A 119 1.27 13.52 -7.29
CA SER A 119 2.73 13.60 -7.49
C SER A 119 3.34 14.70 -6.62
N SER A 120 4.58 14.49 -6.16
CA SER A 120 5.35 15.52 -5.46
C SER A 120 5.59 16.79 -6.30
N LYS A 121 5.57 16.67 -7.64
CA LYS A 121 5.64 17.80 -8.57
C LYS A 121 4.32 18.56 -8.72
N GLU A 122 3.19 17.88 -8.51
CA GLU A 122 1.85 18.48 -8.62
C GLU A 122 1.49 19.23 -7.34
N ASN A 123 1.68 18.58 -6.18
CA ASN A 123 1.45 19.19 -4.88
C ASN A 123 2.34 18.52 -3.82
N TYR A 124 3.46 19.17 -3.51
CA TYR A 124 4.44 18.65 -2.56
C TYR A 124 3.86 18.48 -1.15
N ASP A 125 3.04 19.43 -0.69
CA ASP A 125 2.51 19.42 0.67
C ASP A 125 1.56 18.24 0.89
N ILE A 126 0.62 18.02 -0.03
CA ILE A 126 -0.29 16.87 0.03
C ILE A 126 0.49 15.55 -0.10
N HIS A 127 1.47 15.48 -1.01
CA HIS A 127 2.31 14.29 -1.18
C HIS A 127 3.08 13.96 0.11
N LYS A 128 3.71 14.96 0.73
CA LYS A 128 4.46 14.82 1.98
C LYS A 128 3.56 14.38 3.14
N VAL A 129 2.40 15.01 3.31
CA VAL A 129 1.45 14.63 4.36
C VAL A 129 0.95 13.20 4.12
N SER A 130 0.59 12.85 2.89
CA SER A 130 0.15 11.49 2.53
C SER A 130 1.23 10.44 2.82
N PHE A 131 2.49 10.75 2.53
CA PHE A 131 3.62 9.88 2.85
C PHE A 131 3.74 9.64 4.37
N ILE A 132 3.74 10.71 5.16
CA ILE A 132 3.83 10.60 6.63
C ILE A 132 2.65 9.81 7.18
N THR A 133 1.42 10.12 6.74
CA THR A 133 0.20 9.41 7.16
C THR A 133 0.28 7.93 6.82
N PHE A 134 0.65 7.58 5.59
CA PHE A 134 0.83 6.18 5.18
C PHE A 134 1.85 5.46 6.07
N MET A 135 3.04 6.04 6.25
CA MET A 135 4.12 5.42 7.03
C MET A 135 3.72 5.20 8.49
N VAL A 136 3.25 6.24 9.17
CA VAL A 136 2.90 6.15 10.60
C VAL A 136 1.74 5.20 10.83
N CYS A 137 0.67 5.29 10.03
CA CYS A 137 -0.48 4.41 10.19
C CYS A 137 -0.13 2.95 9.86
N SER A 138 0.72 2.68 8.87
CA SER A 138 1.14 1.32 8.50
C SER A 138 1.93 0.63 9.59
N GLU A 139 2.90 1.33 10.20
CA GLU A 139 3.70 0.78 11.29
C GLU A 139 2.82 0.51 12.53
N LEU A 140 1.95 1.45 12.89
CA LEU A 140 1.03 1.27 14.02
C LEU A 140 0.03 0.12 13.77
N TYR A 141 -0.53 0.03 12.56
CA TYR A 141 -1.44 -1.04 12.15
C TYR A 141 -0.74 -2.40 12.24
N MET A 142 0.49 -2.53 11.72
CA MET A 142 1.25 -3.78 11.76
C MET A 142 1.56 -4.21 13.19
N VAL A 143 2.09 -3.30 14.02
CA VAL A 143 2.41 -3.60 15.43
C VAL A 143 1.17 -4.04 16.19
N LEU A 144 0.06 -3.30 16.08
CA LEU A 144 -1.19 -3.65 16.76
C LEU A 144 -1.76 -4.98 16.27
N THR A 145 -1.71 -5.26 14.97
CA THR A 145 -2.15 -6.55 14.42
C THR A 145 -1.35 -7.70 15.04
N CYS A 146 -0.02 -7.60 15.08
CA CYS A 146 0.85 -8.60 15.68
C CYS A 146 0.55 -8.83 17.17
N LEU A 147 0.36 -7.76 17.94
CA LEU A 147 0.05 -7.85 19.36
C LEU A 147 -1.32 -8.49 19.61
N LEU A 148 -2.34 -8.09 18.85
CA LEU A 148 -3.71 -8.62 19.00
C LEU A 148 -3.82 -10.08 18.56
N LEU A 149 -3.13 -10.48 17.47
CA LEU A 149 -3.11 -11.87 17.03
C LEU A 149 -2.38 -12.77 18.03
N LYS A 150 -1.29 -12.27 18.65
CA LYS A 150 -0.59 -12.99 19.71
C LYS A 150 -1.50 -13.21 20.92
N ASP A 151 -2.21 -12.18 21.37
CA ASP A 151 -3.12 -12.28 22.52
C ASP A 151 -4.31 -13.21 22.26
N ASN A 152 -4.88 -13.18 21.05
CA ASN A 152 -5.96 -14.10 20.66
C ASN A 152 -5.52 -15.57 20.60
N THR A 153 -4.23 -15.87 20.39
CA THR A 153 -3.72 -17.25 20.36
C THR A 153 -3.41 -17.79 21.77
N GLN A 154 -3.33 -16.91 22.77
CA GLN A 154 -3.01 -17.29 24.16
C GLN A 154 -4.26 -17.50 25.04
N ASN A 155 -5.45 -17.16 24.53
CA ASN A 155 -6.76 -17.40 25.16
C ASN A 155 -7.45 -18.60 24.53
#